data_AF-A0AAU9J3N4-F1
#
_entry.id   AF-A0AAU9J3N4-F1
#
_cell.length_a   1.000
_cell.length_b   1.000
_cell.length_c   1.000
_cell.angle_alpha   90.00
_cell.angle_beta   90.00
_cell.angle_gamma   90.00
#
_symmetry.space_group_name_H-M   'P 1'
#
loop_
_entity.id
_entity.type
_entity.pdbx_description
1 polymer ?
#
loop_
_entity_poly.entity_id
_entity_poly.type
_entity_poly.pdbx_seq_one_letter_code
_entity_poly.pdbx_strand_id
1 'polypeptide(L)'
;MIEERLAAELQRRQLDREREKREVQRICAESEELRDLRQKLSAAYVNKERTAQLQELHARREEEVLRDAYIEKAMLKNAENQLKLQAQMEEEKKRERLKSKEVLQQQMIEREQLRQEAYNEYLREKAQVDALVQKLIDEDQDSLRRMEEKKQQAIRDMEESVRLRRNQIQAAREREMREAEALRQYQLEKERREEEIALLRAKKEEARNEIFDRLQAEEERRRAEQDYIEKLRNDLYYEEFEYNERMRDQERAEKMNKIKEELMIANEYQKKLKEEQKKEDIRLEKEFKEQMMRKFAEDDRIEQMNAQKRRMKELEHKRQADALWQQKLEMLQREREREAEEERKTKEEEMRKKEIVERERQRLLQEYAPHVAEFLPKGTLRTQDERVYLRR
;
A
#
# COMPACT_ATOMS: atom_id res chain seq x y z
N MET A 1 14.90 -165.96 19.76
CA MET A 1 15.30 -166.41 21.12
C MET A 1 16.41 -165.59 21.78
N ILE A 2 17.55 -165.28 21.15
CA ILE A 2 18.61 -164.44 21.79
C ILE A 2 18.28 -162.93 21.70
N GLU A 3 17.80 -162.46 20.55
CA GLU A 3 17.41 -161.05 20.34
C GLU A 3 16.21 -160.63 21.21
N GLU A 4 15.24 -161.52 21.40
CA GLU A 4 14.10 -161.29 22.31
C GLU A 4 14.53 -161.17 23.78
N ARG A 5 15.58 -161.90 24.19
CA ARG A 5 16.14 -161.80 25.55
C ARG A 5 16.90 -160.49 25.76
N LEU A 6 17.64 -160.03 24.75
CA LEU A 6 18.36 -158.76 24.80
C LEU A 6 17.39 -157.55 24.78
N ALA A 7 16.36 -157.61 23.95
CA ALA A 7 15.29 -156.61 23.94
C ALA A 7 14.54 -156.56 25.28
N ALA A 8 14.25 -157.72 25.87
CA ALA A 8 13.65 -157.80 27.20
C ALA A 8 14.57 -157.26 28.32
N GLU A 9 15.88 -157.46 28.23
CA GLU A 9 16.84 -156.91 29.20
C GLU A 9 16.99 -155.38 29.07
N LEU A 10 17.04 -154.85 27.85
CA LEU A 10 17.07 -153.41 27.59
C LEU A 10 15.77 -152.73 28.04
N GLN A 11 14.62 -153.35 27.79
CA GLN A 11 13.32 -152.88 28.25
C GLN A 11 13.22 -152.92 29.78
N ARG A 12 13.77 -153.96 30.43
CA ARG A 12 13.92 -153.99 31.90
C ARG A 12 14.77 -152.84 32.40
N ARG A 13 15.96 -152.59 31.84
CA ARG A 13 16.82 -151.45 32.24
C ARG A 13 16.16 -150.09 32.01
N GLN A 14 15.40 -149.93 30.93
CA GLN A 14 14.63 -148.70 30.69
C GLN A 14 13.51 -148.53 31.73
N LEU A 15 12.76 -149.59 32.01
CA LEU A 15 11.72 -149.60 33.05
C LEU A 15 12.31 -149.34 34.44
N ASP A 16 13.49 -149.88 34.74
CA ASP A 16 14.19 -149.65 36.00
C ASP A 16 14.68 -148.19 36.10
N ARG A 17 15.24 -147.61 35.04
CA ARG A 17 15.59 -146.17 34.99
C ARG A 17 14.36 -145.27 35.13
N GLU A 18 13.23 -145.63 34.54
CA GLU A 18 11.99 -144.88 34.71
C GLU A 18 11.42 -145.03 36.13
N ARG A 19 11.52 -146.23 36.72
CA ARG A 19 11.17 -146.47 38.12
C ARG A 19 12.03 -145.64 39.06
N GLU A 20 13.35 -145.64 38.87
CA GLU A 20 14.29 -144.80 39.62
C GLU A 20 13.98 -143.32 39.45
N LYS A 21 13.72 -142.84 38.23
CA LYS A 21 13.31 -141.44 38.00
C LYS A 21 11.99 -141.11 38.71
N ARG A 22 11.01 -142.00 38.68
CA ARG A 22 9.72 -141.82 39.37
C ARG A 22 9.88 -141.89 40.89
N GLU A 23 10.77 -142.75 41.39
CA GLU A 23 11.12 -142.86 42.80
C GLU A 23 11.83 -141.60 43.29
N VAL A 24 12.81 -141.10 42.54
CA VAL A 24 13.47 -139.81 42.79
C VAL A 24 12.46 -138.65 42.75
N GLN A 25 11.56 -138.61 41.75
CA GLN A 25 10.52 -137.60 41.68
C GLN A 25 9.56 -137.66 42.88
N ARG A 26 9.20 -138.87 43.32
CA ARG A 26 8.34 -139.09 44.49
C ARG A 26 9.03 -138.65 45.78
N ILE A 27 10.27 -139.06 46.00
CA ILE A 27 11.08 -138.65 47.16
C ILE A 27 11.29 -137.13 47.15
N CYS A 28 11.55 -136.51 45.99
CA CYS A 28 11.68 -135.06 45.88
C CYS A 28 10.37 -134.30 46.13
N ALA A 29 9.20 -134.91 45.88
CA ALA A 29 7.89 -134.31 46.13
C ALA A 29 7.44 -134.48 47.59
N GLU A 30 7.81 -135.59 48.22
CA GLU A 30 7.51 -135.91 49.62
C GLU A 30 8.51 -135.27 50.61
N SER A 31 9.72 -134.89 50.14
CA SER A 31 10.73 -134.24 50.97
C SER A 31 10.43 -132.75 51.23
N GLU A 32 10.18 -132.43 52.49
CA GLU A 32 9.95 -131.06 52.99
C GLU A 32 11.21 -130.18 52.83
N GLU A 33 12.40 -130.72 53.09
CA GLU A 33 13.67 -130.00 52.96
C GLU A 33 13.95 -129.51 51.53
N LEU A 34 13.63 -130.34 50.52
CA LEU A 34 13.79 -129.95 49.11
C LEU A 34 12.76 -128.91 48.67
N ARG A 35 11.56 -128.93 49.26
CA ARG A 35 10.53 -127.91 49.02
C ARG A 35 10.94 -126.56 49.59
N ASP A 36 11.47 -126.54 50.81
CA ASP A 36 11.99 -125.34 51.47
C ASP A 36 13.19 -124.76 50.71
N LEU A 37 14.11 -125.62 50.26
CA LEU A 37 15.25 -125.19 49.45
C LEU A 37 14.80 -124.55 48.13
N ARG A 38 13.82 -125.15 47.43
CA ARG A 38 13.24 -124.56 46.20
C ARG A 38 12.58 -123.22 46.46
N GLN A 39 11.86 -123.07 47.58
CA GLN A 39 11.22 -121.81 47.94
C GLN A 39 12.26 -120.72 48.27
N LYS A 40 13.32 -121.06 49.01
CA LYS A 40 14.44 -120.15 49.29
C LYS A 40 15.20 -119.74 48.03
N LEU A 41 15.45 -120.68 47.11
CA LEU A 41 16.10 -120.40 45.82
C LEU A 41 15.20 -119.54 44.91
N SER A 42 13.90 -119.81 44.88
CA SER A 42 12.93 -118.98 44.14
C SER A 42 12.87 -117.56 44.71
N ALA A 43 12.81 -117.42 46.03
CA ALA A 43 12.86 -116.10 46.69
C ALA A 43 14.18 -115.38 46.42
N ALA A 44 15.32 -116.08 46.41
CA ALA A 44 16.62 -115.51 46.04
C ALA A 44 16.65 -115.02 44.58
N TYR A 45 16.01 -115.74 43.66
CA TYR A 45 15.89 -115.34 42.25
C TYR A 45 15.05 -114.07 42.09
N VAL A 46 13.88 -114.01 42.74
CA VAL A 46 13.03 -112.81 42.77
C VAL A 46 13.74 -111.63 43.41
N ASN A 47 14.49 -111.85 44.49
CA ASN A 47 15.30 -110.80 45.12
C ASN A 47 16.41 -110.30 44.19
N LYS A 48 17.07 -111.19 43.44
CA LYS A 48 18.05 -110.79 42.42
C LYS A 48 17.42 -109.92 41.33
N GLU A 49 16.26 -110.31 40.79
CA GLU A 49 15.53 -109.50 39.81
C GLU A 49 15.11 -108.15 40.39
N ARG A 50 14.60 -108.13 41.63
CA ARG A 50 14.23 -106.90 42.34
C ARG A 50 15.45 -105.98 42.52
N THR A 51 16.62 -106.51 42.86
CA THR A 51 17.83 -105.70 42.98
C THR A 51 18.26 -105.12 41.63
N ALA A 52 18.14 -105.87 40.54
CA ALA A 52 18.44 -105.38 39.20
C ALA A 52 17.45 -104.26 38.77
N GLN A 53 16.16 -104.42 39.07
CA GLN A 53 15.15 -103.39 38.81
C GLN A 53 15.39 -102.12 39.63
N LEU A 54 15.77 -102.24 40.90
CA LEU A 54 16.13 -101.08 41.72
C LEU A 54 17.35 -100.37 41.15
N GLN A 55 18.39 -101.10 40.73
CA GLN A 55 19.57 -100.52 40.08
C GLN A 55 19.21 -99.80 38.78
N GLU A 56 18.34 -100.38 37.94
CA GLU A 56 17.86 -99.73 36.72
C GLU A 56 17.09 -98.44 37.03
N LEU A 57 16.21 -98.48 38.04
CA LEU A 57 15.46 -97.30 38.46
C LEU A 57 16.38 -96.19 39.00
N HIS A 58 17.41 -96.54 39.77
CA HIS A 58 18.43 -95.60 40.22
C HIS A 58 19.21 -94.99 39.05
N ALA A 59 19.65 -95.81 38.09
CA ALA A 59 20.37 -95.34 36.90
C ALA A 59 19.52 -94.41 36.04
N ARG A 60 18.23 -94.72 35.82
CA ARG A 60 17.30 -93.84 35.11
C ARG A 60 17.10 -92.52 35.83
N ARG A 61 16.95 -92.55 37.15
CA ARG A 61 16.78 -91.34 37.96
C ARG A 61 18.03 -90.45 37.93
N GLU A 62 19.22 -91.04 37.97
CA GLU A 62 20.48 -90.31 37.80
C GLU A 62 20.59 -89.68 36.40
N GLU A 63 20.19 -90.39 35.35
CA GLU A 63 20.16 -89.85 33.99
C GLU A 63 19.18 -88.67 33.86
N GLU A 64 17.98 -88.76 34.45
CA GLU A 64 16.99 -87.67 34.49
C GLU A 64 17.55 -86.44 35.20
N VAL A 65 18.14 -86.59 36.39
CA VAL A 65 18.77 -85.48 37.13
C VAL A 65 19.88 -84.81 36.31
N LEU A 66 20.71 -85.60 35.61
CA LEU A 66 21.77 -85.07 34.76
C LEU A 66 21.20 -84.32 33.54
N ARG A 67 20.12 -84.82 32.93
CA ARG A 67 19.44 -84.11 31.83
C ARG A 67 18.83 -82.80 32.31
N ASP A 68 18.14 -82.81 33.45
CA ASP A 68 17.53 -81.61 34.02
C ASP A 68 18.59 -80.56 34.36
N ALA A 69 19.71 -80.96 34.98
CA ALA A 69 20.83 -80.06 35.26
C ALA A 69 21.45 -79.46 33.99
N TYR A 70 21.53 -80.24 32.90
CA TYR A 70 22.01 -79.75 31.60
C TYR A 70 21.06 -78.71 30.99
N ILE A 71 19.75 -79.00 31.04
CA ILE A 71 18.69 -78.10 30.56
C ILE A 71 18.73 -76.79 31.36
N GLU A 72 18.79 -76.86 32.68
CA GLU A 72 18.85 -75.70 33.57
C GLU A 72 20.07 -74.83 33.26
N LYS A 73 21.25 -75.44 33.09
CA LYS A 73 22.48 -74.73 32.70
C LYS A 73 22.35 -74.04 31.34
N ALA A 74 21.71 -74.69 30.36
CA ALA A 74 21.46 -74.11 29.05
C ALA A 74 20.46 -72.93 29.12
N MET A 75 19.40 -73.07 29.91
CA MET A 75 18.43 -72.00 30.15
C MET A 75 19.07 -70.79 30.83
N LEU A 76 19.89 -71.00 31.87
CA LEU A 76 20.62 -69.92 32.55
C LEU A 76 21.53 -69.16 31.59
N LYS A 77 22.30 -69.87 30.76
CA LYS A 77 23.17 -69.24 29.77
C LYS A 77 22.37 -68.41 28.74
N ASN A 78 21.21 -68.91 28.31
CA ASN A 78 20.34 -68.18 27.40
C ASN A 78 19.74 -66.93 28.07
N ALA A 79 19.31 -67.04 29.32
CA ALA A 79 18.81 -65.90 30.10
C ALA A 79 19.89 -64.83 30.31
N GLU A 80 21.12 -65.22 30.65
CA GLU A 80 22.25 -64.30 30.74
C GLU A 80 22.54 -63.58 29.43
N ASN A 81 22.51 -64.30 28.30
CA ASN A 81 22.73 -63.70 26.98
C ASN A 81 21.61 -62.72 26.63
N GLN A 82 20.36 -63.04 26.94
CA GLN A 82 19.22 -62.14 26.75
C GLN A 82 19.33 -60.88 27.60
N LEU A 83 19.73 -61.01 28.87
CA LEU A 83 19.97 -59.86 29.76
C LEU A 83 21.10 -58.97 29.25
N LYS A 84 22.21 -59.55 28.77
CA LYS A 84 23.31 -58.79 28.16
C LYS A 84 22.85 -58.04 26.92
N LEU A 85 22.07 -58.68 26.05
CA LEU A 85 21.54 -58.04 24.85
C LEU A 85 20.58 -56.89 25.21
N GLN A 86 19.68 -57.10 26.18
CA GLN A 86 18.79 -56.04 26.66
C GLN A 86 19.56 -54.85 27.24
N ALA A 87 20.60 -55.11 28.04
CA ALA A 87 21.45 -54.07 28.60
C ALA A 87 22.18 -53.26 27.50
N GLN A 88 22.69 -53.92 26.46
CA GLN A 88 23.30 -53.25 25.30
C GLN A 88 22.29 -52.38 24.55
N MET A 89 21.10 -52.90 24.27
CA MET A 89 20.02 -52.14 23.61
C MET A 89 19.59 -50.93 24.44
N GLU A 90 19.55 -51.03 25.77
CA GLU A 90 19.28 -49.89 26.64
C GLU A 90 20.41 -48.86 26.63
N GLU A 91 21.67 -49.30 26.60
CA GLU A 91 22.81 -48.39 26.51
C GLU A 91 22.82 -47.64 25.18
N GLU A 92 22.53 -48.31 24.06
CA GLU A 92 22.40 -47.68 22.75
C GLU A 92 21.28 -46.64 22.74
N LYS A 93 20.09 -46.98 23.27
CA LYS A 93 18.99 -46.02 23.41
C LYS A 93 19.36 -44.83 24.29
N LYS A 94 20.14 -45.04 25.36
CA LYS A 94 20.64 -43.94 26.20
C LYS A 94 21.61 -43.05 25.42
N ARG A 95 22.52 -43.63 24.63
CA ARG A 95 23.44 -42.88 23.76
C ARG A 95 22.69 -42.09 22.69
N GLU A 96 21.67 -42.66 22.06
CA GLU A 96 20.82 -41.96 21.09
C GLU A 96 20.10 -40.79 21.74
N ARG A 97 19.50 -40.98 22.92
CA ARG A 97 18.85 -39.90 23.68
C ARG A 97 19.81 -38.77 24.02
N LEU A 98 21.06 -39.09 24.38
CA LEU A 98 22.09 -38.08 24.65
C LEU A 98 22.43 -37.29 23.38
N LYS A 99 22.66 -37.96 22.25
CA LYS A 99 22.88 -37.29 20.96
C LYS A 99 21.70 -36.42 20.56
N SER A 100 20.47 -36.91 20.70
CA SER A 100 19.27 -36.10 20.44
C SER A 100 19.21 -34.87 21.35
N LYS A 101 19.57 -35.02 22.64
CA LYS A 101 19.65 -33.89 23.58
C LYS A 101 20.72 -32.86 23.16
N GLU A 102 21.89 -33.31 22.73
CA GLU A 102 22.97 -32.44 22.22
C GLU A 102 22.51 -31.65 21.00
N VAL A 103 21.84 -32.30 20.04
CA VAL A 103 21.28 -31.63 18.85
C VAL A 103 20.23 -30.60 19.26
N LEU A 104 19.32 -30.93 20.18
CA LEU A 104 18.33 -29.97 20.68
C LEU A 104 18.99 -28.78 21.39
N GLN A 105 20.06 -29.00 22.14
CA GLN A 105 20.83 -27.93 22.78
C GLN A 105 21.50 -27.03 21.74
N GLN A 106 22.10 -27.60 20.69
CA GLN A 106 22.67 -26.84 19.58
C GLN A 106 21.60 -25.99 18.89
N GLN A 107 20.43 -26.56 18.59
CA GLN A 107 19.31 -25.81 18.00
C GLN A 107 18.84 -24.65 18.88
N MET A 108 18.85 -24.80 20.20
CA MET A 108 18.53 -23.69 21.12
C MET A 108 19.58 -22.57 21.05
N ILE A 109 20.87 -22.93 21.02
CA ILE A 109 21.97 -21.97 20.90
C ILE A 109 21.90 -21.23 19.56
N GLU A 110 21.70 -21.94 18.45
CA GLU A 110 21.55 -21.35 17.11
C GLU A 110 20.35 -20.40 17.07
N ARG A 111 19.22 -20.79 17.65
CA ARG A 111 18.03 -19.93 17.74
C ARG A 111 18.30 -18.67 18.58
N GLU A 112 19.08 -18.78 19.64
CA GLU A 112 19.46 -17.64 20.46
C GLU A 112 20.45 -16.71 19.75
N GLN A 113 21.40 -17.26 19.00
CA GLN A 113 22.30 -16.50 18.14
C GLN A 113 21.54 -15.72 17.06
N LEU A 114 20.63 -16.38 16.34
CA LEU A 114 19.78 -15.72 15.34
C LEU A 114 18.95 -14.58 15.96
N ARG A 115 18.47 -14.77 17.20
CA ARG A 115 17.76 -13.72 17.93
C ARG A 115 18.68 -12.53 18.26
N GLN A 116 19.93 -12.79 18.64
CA GLN A 116 20.91 -11.74 18.90
C GLN A 116 21.31 -11.00 17.61
N GLU A 117 21.50 -11.72 16.51
CA GLU A 117 21.80 -11.14 15.20
C GLU A 117 20.65 -10.25 14.73
N ALA A 118 19.40 -10.72 14.78
CA ALA A 118 18.23 -9.93 14.44
C ALA A 118 18.09 -8.69 15.34
N TYR A 119 18.43 -8.79 16.63
CA TYR A 119 18.44 -7.64 17.53
C TYR A 119 19.52 -6.63 17.18
N ASN A 120 20.72 -7.10 16.79
CA ASN A 120 21.80 -6.23 16.34
C ASN A 120 21.46 -5.55 15.01
N GLU A 121 20.80 -6.24 14.08
CA GLU A 121 20.28 -5.65 12.85
C GLU A 121 19.24 -4.59 13.13
N TYR A 122 18.27 -4.88 14.00
CA TYR A 122 17.30 -3.89 14.46
C TYR A 122 17.97 -2.64 15.06
N LEU A 123 19.00 -2.81 15.90
CA LEU A 123 19.73 -1.67 16.45
C LEU A 123 20.45 -0.85 15.37
N ARG A 124 21.02 -1.51 14.35
CA ARG A 124 21.65 -0.84 13.21
C ARG A 124 20.62 -0.07 12.38
N GLU A 125 19.50 -0.68 12.05
CA GLU A 125 18.40 -0.03 11.31
C GLU A 125 17.85 1.16 12.11
N LYS A 126 17.62 0.98 13.41
CA LYS A 126 17.19 2.06 14.28
C LYS A 126 18.18 3.23 14.27
N ALA A 127 19.48 2.95 14.42
CA ALA A 127 20.50 4.00 14.37
C ALA A 127 20.55 4.71 13.00
N GLN A 128 20.33 3.99 11.90
CA GLN A 128 20.22 4.59 10.57
C GLN A 128 18.98 5.47 10.43
N VAL A 129 17.83 5.01 10.92
CA VAL A 129 16.58 5.79 10.94
C VAL A 129 16.74 7.04 11.81
N ASP A 130 17.29 6.91 13.02
CA ASP A 130 17.55 8.03 13.91
C ASP A 130 18.48 9.05 13.25
N ALA A 131 19.51 8.60 12.53
CA ALA A 131 20.39 9.48 11.76
C ALA A 131 19.68 10.19 10.59
N LEU A 132 18.75 9.52 9.91
CA LEU A 132 17.93 10.15 8.86
C LEU A 132 16.96 11.19 9.44
N VAL A 133 16.33 10.87 10.58
CA VAL A 133 15.46 11.81 11.30
C VAL A 133 16.26 13.04 11.73
N GLN A 134 17.46 12.84 12.28
CA GLN A 134 18.32 13.95 12.68
C GLN A 134 18.70 14.82 11.48
N LYS A 135 19.08 14.23 10.34
CA LYS A 135 19.34 14.98 9.11
C LYS A 135 18.12 15.77 8.63
N LEU A 136 16.92 15.20 8.72
CA LEU A 136 15.69 15.89 8.34
C LEU A 136 15.41 17.08 9.27
N ILE A 137 15.63 16.91 10.57
CA ILE A 137 15.53 18.01 11.55
C ILE A 137 16.55 19.11 11.22
N ASP A 138 17.79 18.74 10.91
CA ASP A 138 18.84 19.70 10.56
C ASP A 138 18.52 20.43 9.24
N GLU A 139 18.04 19.71 8.22
CA GLU A 139 17.58 20.29 6.94
C GLU A 139 16.39 21.24 7.13
N ASP A 140 15.41 20.86 7.97
CA ASP A 140 14.28 21.72 8.31
C ASP A 140 14.74 22.98 9.03
N GLN A 141 15.67 22.87 9.99
CA GLN A 141 16.25 24.02 10.69
C GLN A 141 17.00 24.95 9.73
N ASP A 142 17.80 24.41 8.82
CA ASP A 142 18.52 25.19 7.82
C ASP A 142 17.56 25.86 6.83
N SER A 143 16.46 25.19 6.47
CA SER A 143 15.40 25.79 5.65
C SER A 143 14.75 26.98 6.35
N LEU A 144 14.47 26.86 7.65
CA LEU A 144 13.93 27.94 8.48
C LEU A 144 14.91 29.11 8.57
N ARG A 145 16.20 28.84 8.80
CA ARG A 145 17.26 29.87 8.82
C ARG A 145 17.32 30.62 7.49
N ARG A 146 17.36 29.90 6.36
CA ARG A 146 17.35 30.54 5.01
C ARG A 146 16.10 31.37 4.77
N MET A 147 14.94 30.92 5.26
CA MET A 147 13.70 31.69 5.17
C MET A 147 13.76 32.96 6.00
N GLU A 148 14.34 32.89 7.20
CA GLU A 148 14.51 34.02 8.11
C GLU A 148 15.53 35.03 7.56
N GLU A 149 16.66 34.57 7.01
CA GLU A 149 17.64 35.39 6.30
C GLU A 149 17.02 36.12 5.11
N LYS A 150 16.22 35.42 4.29
CA LYS A 150 15.50 36.04 3.16
C LYS A 150 14.50 37.09 3.62
N LYS A 151 13.77 36.84 4.72
CA LYS A 151 12.88 37.84 5.32
C LYS A 151 13.66 39.06 5.79
N GLN A 152 14.79 38.86 6.47
CA GLN A 152 15.64 39.97 6.92
C GLN A 152 16.22 40.76 5.75
N GLN A 153 16.67 40.09 4.69
CA GLN A 153 17.14 40.75 3.46
C GLN A 153 16.01 41.57 2.82
N ALA A 154 14.81 40.99 2.65
CA ALA A 154 13.68 41.71 2.10
C ALA A 154 13.27 42.95 2.94
N ILE A 155 13.37 42.85 4.27
CA ILE A 155 13.13 43.99 5.17
C ILE A 155 14.20 45.07 4.96
N ARG A 156 15.48 44.71 4.88
CA ARG A 156 16.57 45.67 4.61
C ARG A 156 16.40 46.34 3.26
N ASP A 157 16.11 45.58 2.20
CA ASP A 157 15.87 46.12 0.87
C ASP A 157 14.66 47.08 0.85
N MET A 158 13.60 46.73 1.60
CA MET A 158 12.45 47.61 1.78
C MET A 158 12.85 48.91 2.49
N GLU A 159 13.57 48.85 3.60
CA GLU A 159 14.05 50.03 4.33
C GLU A 159 14.94 50.93 3.45
N GLU A 160 15.86 50.33 2.69
CA GLU A 160 16.70 51.04 1.73
C GLU A 160 15.88 51.69 0.62
N SER A 161 14.88 51.00 0.06
CA SER A 161 14.00 51.56 -0.97
C SER A 161 13.17 52.75 -0.45
N VAL A 162 12.68 52.67 0.79
CA VAL A 162 11.94 53.76 1.44
C VAL A 162 12.87 54.94 1.69
N ARG A 163 14.10 54.69 2.17
CA ARG A 163 15.12 55.73 2.38
C ARG A 163 15.50 56.41 1.07
N LEU A 164 15.72 55.64 0.00
CA LEU A 164 16.04 56.16 -1.33
C LEU A 164 14.88 57.02 -1.86
N ARG A 165 13.64 56.54 -1.75
CA ARG A 165 12.45 57.30 -2.15
C ARG A 165 12.30 58.60 -1.37
N ARG A 166 12.57 58.59 -0.07
CA ARG A 166 12.54 59.80 0.77
C ARG A 166 13.59 60.82 0.32
N ASN A 167 14.81 60.37 0.04
CA ASN A 167 15.87 61.23 -0.49
C ASN A 167 15.53 61.79 -1.88
N GLN A 168 14.93 60.99 -2.76
CA GLN A 168 14.45 61.43 -4.07
C GLN A 168 13.37 62.50 -3.95
N ILE A 169 12.40 62.34 -3.04
CA ILE A 169 11.36 63.34 -2.78
C ILE A 169 11.98 64.62 -2.24
N GLN A 170 12.95 64.54 -1.32
CA GLN A 170 13.65 65.72 -0.82
C GLN A 170 14.43 66.45 -1.92
N ALA A 171 15.19 65.71 -2.73
CA ALA A 171 15.94 66.29 -3.85
C ALA A 171 15.02 66.89 -4.92
N ALA A 172 13.87 66.27 -5.21
CA ALA A 172 12.86 66.83 -6.10
C ALA A 172 12.27 68.12 -5.54
N ARG A 173 11.92 68.15 -4.25
CA ARG A 173 11.42 69.34 -3.57
C ARG A 173 12.45 70.48 -3.56
N GLU A 174 13.73 70.18 -3.36
CA GLU A 174 14.79 71.18 -3.45
C GLU A 174 14.96 71.75 -4.86
N ARG A 175 14.79 70.91 -5.90
CA ARG A 175 14.79 71.37 -7.30
C ARG A 175 13.59 72.27 -7.58
N GLU A 176 12.39 71.86 -7.17
CA GLU A 176 11.17 72.67 -7.29
C GLU A 176 11.31 74.03 -6.59
N MET A 177 11.91 74.07 -5.39
CA MET A 177 12.16 75.32 -4.68
C MET A 177 13.12 76.24 -5.44
N ARG A 178 14.21 75.69 -6.02
CA ARG A 178 15.15 76.47 -6.85
C ARG A 178 14.50 76.99 -8.12
N GLU A 179 13.67 76.18 -8.77
CA GLU A 179 12.93 76.56 -9.97
C GLU A 179 11.88 77.64 -9.64
N ALA A 180 11.19 77.53 -8.51
CA ALA A 180 10.24 78.53 -8.03
C ALA A 180 10.93 79.86 -7.68
N GLU A 181 12.10 79.82 -7.05
CA GLU A 181 12.93 81.01 -6.80
C GLU A 181 13.38 81.67 -8.10
N ALA A 182 13.84 80.89 -9.09
CA ALA A 182 14.22 81.40 -10.40
C ALA A 182 13.03 82.02 -11.14
N LEU A 183 11.85 81.38 -11.08
CA LEU A 183 10.62 81.91 -11.65
C LEU A 183 10.21 83.23 -10.98
N ARG A 184 10.34 83.33 -9.65
CA ARG A 184 10.05 84.54 -8.89
C ARG A 184 10.99 85.69 -9.28
N GLN A 185 12.28 85.41 -9.46
CA GLN A 185 13.24 86.41 -9.94
C GLN A 185 12.88 86.89 -11.36
N TYR A 186 12.51 85.96 -12.24
CA TYR A 186 12.05 86.29 -13.59
C TYR A 186 10.76 87.12 -13.59
N GLN A 187 9.81 86.81 -12.69
CA GLN A 187 8.58 87.61 -12.51
C GLN A 187 8.90 89.03 -12.05
N LEU A 188 9.77 89.20 -11.06
CA LEU A 188 10.20 90.53 -10.59
C LEU A 188 10.90 91.34 -11.69
N GLU A 189 11.75 90.71 -12.51
CA GLU A 189 12.35 91.38 -13.67
C GLU A 189 11.31 91.79 -14.72
N LYS A 190 10.29 90.96 -14.93
CA LYS A 190 9.19 91.27 -15.85
C LYS A 190 8.33 92.42 -15.33
N GLU A 191 7.96 92.40 -14.06
CA GLU A 191 7.22 93.48 -13.40
C GLU A 191 7.97 94.80 -13.48
N ARG A 192 9.29 94.81 -13.23
CA ARG A 192 10.14 96.00 -13.41
C ARG A 192 10.08 96.57 -14.82
N ARG A 193 10.14 95.71 -15.84
CA ARG A 193 10.01 96.14 -17.25
C ARG A 193 8.62 96.67 -17.56
N GLU A 194 7.56 96.05 -17.02
CA GLU A 194 6.19 96.52 -17.18
C GLU A 194 5.97 97.87 -16.48
N GLU A 195 6.54 98.08 -15.29
CA GLU A 195 6.54 99.36 -14.56
C GLU A 195 7.25 100.46 -15.36
N GLU A 196 8.43 100.20 -15.94
CA GLU A 196 9.14 101.15 -16.79
C GLU A 196 8.31 101.56 -18.03
N ILE A 197 7.65 100.59 -18.66
CA ILE A 197 6.75 100.84 -19.81
C ILE A 197 5.52 101.63 -19.37
N ALA A 198 4.94 101.34 -18.19
CA ALA A 198 3.80 102.06 -17.64
C ALA A 198 4.16 103.52 -17.34
N LEU A 199 5.35 103.77 -16.78
CA LEU A 199 5.84 105.12 -16.49
C LEU A 199 6.06 105.94 -17.78
N LEU A 200 6.54 105.30 -18.84
CA LEU A 200 6.64 105.90 -20.18
C LEU A 200 5.27 106.19 -20.80
N ARG A 201 4.26 105.33 -20.58
CA ARG A 201 2.88 105.58 -21.02
C ARG A 201 2.24 106.73 -20.26
N ALA A 202 2.38 106.78 -18.94
CA ALA A 202 1.85 107.85 -18.11
C ALA A 202 2.40 109.23 -18.54
N LYS A 203 3.71 109.34 -18.79
CA LYS A 203 4.32 110.58 -19.31
C LYS A 203 3.77 111.00 -20.68
N LYS A 204 3.41 110.04 -21.54
CA LYS A 204 2.78 110.34 -22.84
C LYS A 204 1.32 110.78 -22.67
N GLU A 205 0.60 110.22 -21.70
CA GLU A 205 -0.77 110.63 -21.38
C GLU A 205 -0.82 112.02 -20.75
N GLU A 206 0.10 112.36 -19.84
CA GLU A 206 0.23 113.71 -19.28
C GLU A 206 0.47 114.76 -20.38
N ALA A 207 1.39 114.49 -21.32
CA ALA A 207 1.62 115.37 -22.47
C ALA A 207 0.39 115.49 -23.39
N ARG A 208 -0.44 114.44 -23.48
CA ARG A 208 -1.69 114.46 -24.25
C ARG A 208 -2.77 115.28 -23.54
N ASN A 209 -2.85 115.20 -22.21
CA ASN A 209 -3.78 115.95 -21.39
C ASN A 209 -3.46 117.45 -21.42
N GLU A 210 -2.19 117.86 -21.38
CA GLU A 210 -1.81 119.28 -21.53
C GLU A 210 -2.24 119.88 -22.87
N ILE A 211 -2.20 119.09 -23.95
CA ILE A 211 -2.69 119.50 -25.28
C ILE A 211 -4.21 119.60 -25.27
N PHE A 212 -4.90 118.68 -24.59
CA PHE A 212 -6.36 118.67 -24.47
C PHE A 212 -6.88 119.88 -23.68
N ASP A 213 -6.23 120.24 -22.57
CA ASP A 213 -6.61 121.40 -21.74
C ASP A 213 -6.44 122.74 -22.49
N ARG A 214 -5.40 122.86 -23.33
CA ARG A 214 -5.23 124.04 -24.20
C ARG A 214 -6.34 124.17 -25.24
N LEU A 215 -6.78 123.04 -25.80
CA LEU A 215 -7.85 123.01 -26.79
C LEU A 215 -9.21 123.34 -26.15
N GLN A 216 -9.45 122.86 -24.93
CA GLN A 216 -10.67 123.11 -24.17
C GLN A 216 -10.82 124.60 -23.80
N ALA A 217 -9.74 125.27 -23.38
CA ALA A 217 -9.75 126.70 -23.09
C ALA A 217 -10.00 127.58 -24.33
N GLU A 218 -9.63 127.10 -25.53
CA GLU A 218 -9.86 127.80 -26.80
C GLU A 218 -11.32 127.66 -27.27
N GLU A 219 -11.95 126.51 -27.04
CA GLU A 219 -13.39 126.31 -27.30
C GLU A 219 -14.29 127.11 -26.35
N GLU A 220 -13.96 127.21 -25.06
CA GLU A 220 -14.75 127.98 -24.08
C GLU A 220 -14.79 129.49 -24.42
N ARG A 221 -13.70 130.03 -24.99
CA ARG A 221 -13.68 131.42 -25.49
C ARG A 221 -14.57 131.63 -26.71
N ARG A 222 -14.61 130.67 -27.63
CA ARG A 222 -15.52 130.70 -28.79
C ARG A 222 -17.00 130.58 -28.38
N ARG A 223 -17.31 129.77 -27.37
CA ARG A 223 -18.69 129.61 -26.86
C ARG A 223 -19.20 130.87 -26.16
N ALA A 224 -18.37 131.55 -25.37
CA ALA A 224 -18.74 132.82 -24.72
C ALA A 224 -19.08 133.96 -25.72
N GLU A 225 -18.45 133.99 -26.89
CA GLU A 225 -18.78 134.94 -27.98
C GLU A 225 -20.10 134.60 -28.68
N GLN A 226 -20.46 133.31 -28.76
CA GLN A 226 -21.73 132.85 -29.33
C GLN A 226 -22.92 133.13 -28.39
N ASP A 227 -22.75 132.93 -27.07
CA ASP A 227 -23.78 133.16 -26.06
C ASP A 227 -24.21 134.66 -25.95
N TYR A 228 -23.33 135.59 -26.31
CA TYR A 228 -23.64 137.03 -26.33
C TYR A 228 -24.52 137.42 -27.53
N ILE A 229 -24.38 136.73 -28.66
CA ILE A 229 -25.20 136.92 -29.87
C ILE A 229 -26.55 136.20 -29.72
N GLU A 230 -26.60 135.08 -29.01
CA GLU A 230 -27.81 134.28 -28.82
C GLU A 230 -28.79 134.87 -27.80
N LYS A 231 -28.30 135.60 -26.78
CA LYS A 231 -29.16 136.38 -25.85
C LYS A 231 -29.98 137.49 -26.52
N LEU A 232 -29.49 138.07 -27.63
CA LEU A 232 -30.23 139.08 -28.40
C LEU A 232 -31.25 138.45 -29.38
N ARG A 233 -31.13 137.14 -29.65
CA ARG A 233 -32.00 136.37 -30.53
C ARG A 233 -33.16 135.68 -29.78
N ASN A 234 -32.96 135.37 -28.50
CA ASN A 234 -33.94 134.67 -27.66
C ASN A 234 -35.15 135.53 -27.23
N ASP A 235 -35.10 136.85 -27.36
CA ASP A 235 -36.27 137.73 -27.12
C ASP A 235 -37.29 137.72 -28.29
N LEU A 236 -36.89 137.25 -29.48
CA LEU A 236 -37.76 137.09 -30.66
C LEU A 236 -38.25 135.65 -30.88
N TYR A 237 -37.68 134.66 -30.17
CA TYR A 237 -37.98 133.23 -30.35
C TYR A 237 -39.21 132.75 -29.55
N TYR A 238 -39.74 133.57 -28.63
CA TYR A 238 -40.93 133.24 -27.83
C TYR A 238 -42.26 133.29 -28.63
N GLU A 239 -42.26 133.75 -29.89
CA GLU A 239 -43.46 133.78 -30.76
C GLU A 239 -43.50 132.66 -31.82
N GLU A 240 -42.42 131.91 -32.07
CA GLU A 240 -42.39 130.88 -33.13
C GLU A 240 -42.34 129.43 -32.61
N PHE A 241 -42.26 129.23 -31.29
CA PHE A 241 -42.07 127.90 -30.67
C PHE A 241 -43.30 126.97 -30.76
N GLU A 242 -44.50 127.47 -31.11
CA GLU A 242 -45.70 126.61 -31.18
C GLU A 242 -45.86 125.82 -32.50
N TYR A 243 -44.99 125.99 -33.52
CA TYR A 243 -45.22 125.35 -34.83
C TYR A 243 -44.41 124.07 -35.10
N ASN A 244 -43.23 123.85 -34.49
CA ASN A 244 -42.32 122.78 -34.94
C ASN A 244 -42.28 121.51 -34.08
N GLU A 245 -43.14 121.39 -33.07
CA GLU A 245 -43.41 120.17 -32.27
C GLU A 245 -44.18 119.06 -33.04
N ARG A 246 -44.00 118.94 -34.37
CA ARG A 246 -44.69 117.91 -35.18
C ARG A 246 -43.82 117.10 -36.14
N MET A 247 -42.49 117.29 -36.17
CA MET A 247 -41.65 116.66 -37.21
C MET A 247 -40.55 115.69 -36.72
N ARG A 248 -40.57 115.22 -35.46
CA ARG A 248 -39.51 114.33 -34.93
C ARG A 248 -39.98 112.96 -34.42
N ASP A 249 -41.01 112.41 -35.05
CA ASP A 249 -41.54 111.06 -34.76
C ASP A 249 -41.16 109.99 -35.81
N GLN A 250 -40.20 110.22 -36.72
CA GLN A 250 -39.91 109.28 -37.82
C GLN A 250 -38.51 108.61 -37.88
N GLU A 251 -37.56 108.85 -36.96
CA GLU A 251 -36.17 108.31 -37.10
C GLU A 251 -35.79 107.16 -36.13
N ARG A 252 -36.75 106.41 -35.57
CA ARG A 252 -36.46 105.32 -34.60
C ARG A 252 -36.55 103.88 -35.14
N ALA A 253 -36.82 103.66 -36.43
CA ALA A 253 -37.16 102.32 -36.95
C ALA A 253 -36.03 101.54 -37.69
N GLU A 254 -34.85 102.11 -37.97
CA GLU A 254 -33.92 101.49 -38.95
C GLU A 254 -32.72 100.68 -38.39
N LYS A 255 -32.49 100.63 -37.07
CA LYS A 255 -31.23 100.07 -36.52
C LYS A 255 -31.25 98.61 -36.02
N MET A 256 -32.36 97.88 -36.13
CA MET A 256 -32.48 96.53 -35.52
C MET A 256 -32.11 95.34 -36.42
N ASN A 257 -31.88 95.53 -37.72
CA ASN A 257 -31.69 94.40 -38.66
C ASN A 257 -30.23 94.00 -38.94
N LYS A 258 -29.22 94.67 -38.39
CA LYS A 258 -27.79 94.37 -38.68
C LYS A 258 -27.11 93.40 -37.70
N ILE A 259 -27.73 93.11 -36.56
CA ILE A 259 -27.12 92.31 -35.47
C ILE A 259 -27.40 90.79 -35.62
N LYS A 260 -28.27 90.41 -36.56
CA LYS A 260 -28.77 89.03 -36.67
C LYS A 260 -27.92 88.09 -37.56
N GLU A 261 -27.04 88.63 -38.40
CA GLU A 261 -26.25 87.86 -39.38
C GLU A 261 -24.88 87.40 -38.84
N GLU A 262 -24.30 88.11 -37.87
CA GLU A 262 -22.96 87.79 -37.34
C GLU A 262 -22.94 86.58 -36.39
N LEU A 263 -24.10 86.17 -35.85
CA LEU A 263 -24.20 85.08 -34.87
C LEU A 263 -24.24 83.66 -35.50
N MET A 264 -24.42 83.54 -36.83
CA MET A 264 -24.51 82.24 -37.50
C MET A 264 -23.16 81.68 -38.00
N ILE A 265 -22.19 82.54 -38.31
CA ILE A 265 -20.90 82.12 -38.91
C ILE A 265 -19.94 81.53 -37.85
N ALA A 266 -20.05 81.95 -36.59
CA ALA A 266 -19.21 81.45 -35.49
C ALA A 266 -19.56 80.01 -35.03
N ASN A 267 -20.77 79.52 -35.34
CA ASN A 267 -21.25 78.21 -34.88
C ASN A 267 -20.78 77.05 -35.79
N GLU A 268 -20.49 77.33 -37.06
CA GLU A 268 -20.09 76.30 -38.04
C GLU A 268 -18.62 75.88 -37.92
N TYR A 269 -17.74 76.78 -37.46
CA TYR A 269 -16.30 76.50 -37.30
C TYR A 269 -16.02 75.57 -36.11
N GLN A 270 -16.86 75.60 -35.07
CA GLN A 270 -16.71 74.76 -33.87
C GLN A 270 -17.15 73.31 -34.08
N LYS A 271 -17.97 73.04 -35.11
CA LYS A 271 -18.44 71.68 -35.47
C LYS A 271 -17.40 70.87 -36.23
N LYS A 272 -16.60 71.50 -37.10
CA LYS A 272 -15.60 70.81 -37.94
C LYS A 272 -14.40 70.29 -37.14
N LEU A 273 -13.99 70.99 -36.07
CA LEU A 273 -12.90 70.55 -35.19
C LEU A 273 -13.27 69.31 -34.34
N LYS A 274 -14.57 69.11 -34.06
CA LYS A 274 -15.09 67.98 -33.26
C LYS A 274 -15.24 66.68 -34.08
N GLU A 275 -15.20 66.76 -35.40
CA GLU A 275 -15.27 65.58 -36.29
C GLU A 275 -13.91 64.95 -36.60
N GLU A 276 -12.82 65.71 -36.52
CA GLU A 276 -11.46 65.18 -36.73
C GLU A 276 -10.94 64.39 -35.53
N GLN A 277 -11.22 64.84 -34.29
CA GLN A 277 -10.85 64.10 -33.06
C GLN A 277 -11.56 62.73 -32.96
N LYS A 278 -12.82 62.64 -33.42
CA LYS A 278 -13.57 61.37 -33.44
C LYS A 278 -13.02 60.34 -34.43
N LYS A 279 -12.28 60.75 -35.46
CA LYS A 279 -11.74 59.83 -36.47
C LYS A 279 -10.44 59.16 -36.06
N GLU A 280 -9.65 59.79 -35.19
CA GLU A 280 -8.44 59.16 -34.61
C GLU A 280 -8.78 58.15 -33.50
N ASP A 281 -9.78 58.47 -32.65
CA ASP A 281 -10.24 57.58 -31.58
C ASP A 281 -10.79 56.24 -32.13
N ILE A 282 -11.54 56.26 -33.25
CA ILE A 282 -12.08 55.05 -33.89
C ILE A 282 -10.97 54.16 -34.50
N ARG A 283 -9.81 54.73 -34.85
CA ARG A 283 -8.68 53.96 -35.43
C ARG A 283 -7.90 53.24 -34.33
N LEU A 284 -7.62 53.94 -33.23
CA LEU A 284 -6.97 53.37 -32.04
C LEU A 284 -7.86 52.30 -31.36
N GLU A 285 -9.18 52.50 -31.35
CA GLU A 285 -10.14 51.55 -30.79
C GLU A 285 -10.25 50.25 -31.63
N LYS A 286 -10.03 50.32 -32.95
CA LYS A 286 -9.99 49.14 -33.84
C LYS A 286 -8.70 48.34 -33.70
N GLU A 287 -7.54 49.00 -33.62
CA GLU A 287 -6.24 48.33 -33.41
C GLU A 287 -6.16 47.66 -32.02
N PHE A 288 -6.79 48.26 -31.00
CA PHE A 288 -6.90 47.67 -29.65
C PHE A 288 -7.85 46.46 -29.60
N LYS A 289 -9.00 46.51 -30.31
CA LYS A 289 -9.93 45.36 -30.42
C LYS A 289 -9.33 44.18 -31.16
N GLU A 290 -8.51 44.41 -32.19
CA GLU A 290 -7.90 43.36 -33.00
C GLU A 290 -6.75 42.64 -32.25
N GLN A 291 -5.98 43.37 -31.43
CA GLN A 291 -4.96 42.78 -30.55
C GLN A 291 -5.56 42.02 -29.36
N MET A 292 -6.69 42.48 -28.78
CA MET A 292 -7.40 41.73 -27.73
C MET A 292 -8.02 40.43 -28.26
N MET A 293 -8.62 40.45 -29.45
CA MET A 293 -9.21 39.25 -30.06
C MET A 293 -8.15 38.21 -30.46
N ARG A 294 -6.92 38.61 -30.82
CA ARG A 294 -5.79 37.68 -31.03
C ARG A 294 -5.33 37.02 -29.73
N LYS A 295 -5.24 37.78 -28.62
CA LYS A 295 -4.88 37.22 -27.30
C LYS A 295 -5.94 36.24 -26.78
N PHE A 296 -7.22 36.59 -26.85
CA PHE A 296 -8.30 35.67 -26.44
C PHE A 296 -8.37 34.42 -27.32
N ALA A 297 -8.08 34.53 -28.62
CA ALA A 297 -8.01 33.37 -29.51
C ALA A 297 -6.77 32.48 -29.29
N GLU A 298 -5.63 33.05 -28.83
CA GLU A 298 -4.46 32.28 -28.42
C GLU A 298 -4.69 31.58 -27.06
N ASP A 299 -5.34 32.25 -26.11
CA ASP A 299 -5.67 31.69 -24.80
C ASP A 299 -6.76 30.60 -24.88
N ASP A 300 -7.81 30.78 -25.71
CA ASP A 300 -8.82 29.74 -25.98
C ASP A 300 -8.23 28.51 -26.69
N ARG A 301 -7.23 28.70 -27.57
CA ARG A 301 -6.55 27.62 -28.29
C ARG A 301 -5.59 26.85 -27.39
N ILE A 302 -4.98 27.51 -26.40
CA ILE A 302 -4.14 26.90 -25.35
C ILE A 302 -5.03 26.16 -24.32
N GLU A 303 -6.20 26.68 -23.97
CA GLU A 303 -7.17 26.00 -23.10
C GLU A 303 -7.78 24.76 -23.76
N GLN A 304 -8.14 24.80 -25.06
CA GLN A 304 -8.62 23.62 -25.78
C GLN A 304 -7.56 22.51 -25.91
N MET A 305 -6.28 22.85 -26.11
CA MET A 305 -5.20 21.85 -26.14
C MET A 305 -4.89 21.23 -24.76
N ASN A 306 -4.99 22.01 -23.69
CA ASN A 306 -4.77 21.52 -22.32
C ASN A 306 -5.96 20.71 -21.79
N ALA A 307 -7.20 21.02 -22.22
CA ALA A 307 -8.39 20.22 -21.93
C ALA A 307 -8.38 18.88 -22.70
N GLN A 308 -7.91 18.87 -23.95
CA GLN A 308 -7.77 17.64 -24.74
C GLN A 308 -6.66 16.73 -24.19
N LYS A 309 -5.51 17.28 -23.75
CA LYS A 309 -4.45 16.51 -23.08
C LYS A 309 -4.88 15.93 -21.73
N ARG A 310 -5.66 16.66 -20.92
CA ARG A 310 -6.23 16.14 -19.67
C ARG A 310 -7.23 15.01 -19.93
N ARG A 311 -8.16 15.18 -20.89
CA ARG A 311 -9.08 14.12 -21.31
C ARG A 311 -8.36 12.88 -21.84
N MET A 312 -7.30 13.04 -22.64
CA MET A 312 -6.53 11.92 -23.18
C MET A 312 -5.80 11.15 -22.08
N LYS A 313 -5.15 11.86 -21.13
CA LYS A 313 -4.49 11.21 -19.99
C LYS A 313 -5.50 10.54 -19.04
N GLU A 314 -6.64 11.15 -18.79
CA GLU A 314 -7.72 10.53 -18.00
C GLU A 314 -8.31 9.29 -18.70
N LEU A 315 -8.45 9.32 -20.02
CA LEU A 315 -8.85 8.15 -20.83
C LEU A 315 -7.78 7.06 -20.83
N GLU A 316 -6.50 7.41 -20.89
CA GLU A 316 -5.39 6.46 -20.80
C GLU A 316 -5.32 5.81 -19.42
N HIS A 317 -5.46 6.59 -18.34
CA HIS A 317 -5.51 6.05 -16.98
C HIS A 317 -6.76 5.21 -16.73
N LYS A 318 -7.93 5.60 -17.28
CA LYS A 318 -9.15 4.76 -17.24
C LYS A 318 -8.98 3.47 -18.02
N ARG A 319 -8.41 3.51 -19.23
CA ARG A 319 -8.13 2.30 -20.03
C ARG A 319 -7.12 1.38 -19.34
N GLN A 320 -6.10 1.95 -18.69
CA GLN A 320 -5.13 1.18 -17.91
C GLN A 320 -5.78 0.56 -16.67
N ALA A 321 -6.64 1.29 -15.96
CA ALA A 321 -7.40 0.76 -14.83
C ALA A 321 -8.38 -0.34 -15.27
N ASP A 322 -9.09 -0.15 -16.39
CA ASP A 322 -9.99 -1.15 -16.98
C ASP A 322 -9.22 -2.38 -17.47
N ALA A 323 -8.05 -2.22 -18.07
CA ALA A 323 -7.18 -3.32 -18.49
C ALA A 323 -6.65 -4.12 -17.29
N LEU A 324 -6.22 -3.44 -16.22
CA LEU A 324 -5.82 -4.09 -14.96
C LEU A 324 -7.00 -4.79 -14.29
N TRP A 325 -8.20 -4.21 -14.36
CA TRP A 325 -9.42 -4.82 -13.85
C TRP A 325 -9.82 -6.05 -14.65
N GLN A 326 -9.76 -6.00 -15.99
CA GLN A 326 -10.02 -7.16 -16.84
C GLN A 326 -8.98 -8.27 -16.65
N GLN A 327 -7.69 -7.94 -16.53
CA GLN A 327 -6.66 -8.92 -16.19
C GLN A 327 -6.93 -9.57 -14.83
N LYS A 328 -7.35 -8.81 -13.83
CA LYS A 328 -7.72 -9.35 -12.51
C LYS A 328 -8.94 -10.27 -12.58
N LEU A 329 -9.95 -9.91 -13.38
CA LEU A 329 -11.12 -10.75 -13.66
C LEU A 329 -10.76 -12.04 -14.39
N GLU A 330 -9.88 -11.96 -15.39
CA GLU A 330 -9.42 -13.12 -16.16
C GLU A 330 -8.56 -14.07 -15.31
N MET A 331 -7.74 -13.52 -14.41
CA MET A 331 -6.99 -14.30 -13.40
C MET A 331 -7.93 -14.99 -12.41
N LEU A 332 -8.94 -14.29 -11.89
CA LEU A 332 -9.96 -14.87 -11.02
C LEU A 332 -10.80 -15.95 -11.71
N GLN A 333 -11.12 -15.77 -13.00
CA GLN A 333 -11.82 -16.78 -13.80
C GLN A 333 -10.94 -18.01 -14.03
N ARG A 334 -9.66 -17.82 -14.39
CA ARG A 334 -8.70 -18.94 -14.53
C ARG A 334 -8.48 -19.69 -13.21
N GLU A 335 -8.44 -19.00 -12.08
CA GLU A 335 -8.33 -19.65 -10.77
C GLU A 335 -9.58 -20.44 -10.42
N ARG A 336 -10.78 -19.89 -10.64
CA ARG A 336 -12.04 -20.64 -10.44
C ARG A 336 -12.17 -21.82 -11.39
N GLU A 337 -11.73 -21.70 -12.64
CA GLU A 337 -11.75 -22.80 -13.61
C GLU A 337 -10.77 -23.91 -13.20
N ARG A 338 -9.57 -23.56 -12.72
CA ARG A 338 -8.60 -24.52 -12.17
C ARG A 338 -9.13 -25.23 -10.93
N GLU A 339 -9.70 -24.48 -9.98
CA GLU A 339 -10.30 -25.03 -8.77
C GLU A 339 -11.47 -25.97 -9.11
N ALA A 340 -12.33 -25.59 -10.06
CA ALA A 340 -13.43 -26.43 -10.53
C ALA A 340 -12.95 -27.68 -11.29
N GLU A 341 -11.83 -27.59 -12.04
CA GLU A 341 -11.24 -28.73 -12.75
C GLU A 341 -10.56 -29.71 -11.78
N GLU A 342 -9.87 -29.20 -10.76
CA GLU A 342 -9.33 -30.02 -9.66
C GLU A 342 -10.43 -30.69 -8.85
N GLU A 343 -11.52 -29.98 -8.55
CA GLU A 343 -12.69 -30.55 -7.86
C GLU A 343 -13.40 -31.60 -8.72
N ARG A 344 -13.42 -31.44 -10.05
CA ARG A 344 -13.90 -32.48 -10.97
C ARG A 344 -13.00 -33.71 -10.99
N LYS A 345 -11.68 -33.53 -11.12
CA LYS A 345 -10.71 -34.64 -11.11
C LYS A 345 -10.73 -35.42 -9.80
N THR A 346 -10.81 -34.73 -8.67
CA THR A 346 -10.94 -35.38 -7.35
C THR A 346 -12.26 -36.13 -7.22
N LYS A 347 -13.39 -35.58 -7.68
CA LYS A 347 -14.68 -36.29 -7.72
C LYS A 347 -14.63 -37.52 -8.65
N GLU A 348 -14.01 -37.41 -9.82
CA GLU A 348 -13.84 -38.53 -10.76
C GLU A 348 -12.94 -39.63 -10.16
N GLU A 349 -11.85 -39.26 -9.48
CA GLU A 349 -10.98 -40.20 -8.77
C GLU A 349 -11.70 -40.86 -7.59
N GLU A 350 -12.50 -40.11 -6.82
CA GLU A 350 -13.31 -40.67 -5.73
C GLU A 350 -14.38 -41.63 -6.25
N MET A 351 -15.05 -41.31 -7.37
CA MET A 351 -16.01 -42.19 -8.02
C MET A 351 -15.31 -43.46 -8.52
N ARG A 352 -14.15 -43.33 -9.17
CA ARG A 352 -13.35 -44.48 -9.61
C ARG A 352 -12.89 -45.35 -8.42
N LYS A 353 -12.46 -44.74 -7.31
CA LYS A 353 -12.12 -45.47 -6.07
C LYS A 353 -13.34 -46.20 -5.50
N LYS A 354 -14.51 -45.55 -5.46
CA LYS A 354 -15.77 -46.18 -5.01
C LYS A 354 -16.17 -47.35 -5.91
N GLU A 355 -16.04 -47.23 -7.22
CA GLU A 355 -16.31 -48.32 -8.17
C GLU A 355 -15.34 -49.50 -7.99
N ILE A 356 -14.05 -49.24 -7.79
CA ILE A 356 -13.05 -50.28 -7.51
C ILE A 356 -13.35 -50.98 -6.18
N VAL A 357 -13.70 -50.22 -5.14
CA VAL A 357 -14.05 -50.75 -3.82
C VAL A 357 -15.32 -51.58 -3.89
N GLU A 358 -16.36 -51.15 -4.61
CA GLU A 358 -17.59 -51.92 -4.78
C GLU A 358 -17.35 -53.20 -5.61
N ARG A 359 -16.50 -53.13 -6.64
CA ARG A 359 -16.12 -54.31 -7.44
C ARG A 359 -15.34 -55.33 -6.62
N GLU A 360 -14.37 -54.90 -5.83
CA GLU A 360 -13.62 -55.78 -4.93
C GLU A 360 -14.49 -56.27 -3.77
N ARG A 361 -15.41 -55.45 -3.25
CA ARG A 361 -16.42 -55.85 -2.25
C ARG A 361 -17.29 -56.97 -2.79
N GLN A 362 -17.82 -56.84 -4.01
CA GLN A 362 -18.62 -57.89 -4.64
C GLN A 362 -17.82 -59.17 -4.89
N ARG A 363 -16.55 -59.05 -5.29
CA ARG A 363 -15.64 -60.21 -5.43
C ARG A 363 -15.39 -60.91 -4.09
N LEU A 364 -15.08 -60.16 -3.04
CA LEU A 364 -14.86 -60.68 -1.68
C LEU A 364 -16.13 -61.34 -1.13
N LEU A 365 -17.31 -60.74 -1.37
CA LEU A 365 -18.58 -61.35 -1.00
C LEU A 365 -18.84 -62.63 -1.81
N GLN A 366 -18.51 -62.70 -3.09
CA GLN A 366 -18.66 -63.93 -3.89
C GLN A 366 -17.73 -65.06 -3.45
N GLU A 367 -16.47 -64.75 -3.16
CA GLU A 367 -15.46 -65.75 -2.79
C GLU A 367 -15.65 -66.24 -1.32
N TYR A 368 -15.91 -65.32 -0.40
CA TYR A 368 -15.88 -65.62 1.05
C TYR A 368 -17.27 -65.70 1.71
N ALA A 369 -18.32 -65.07 1.18
CA ALA A 369 -19.64 -65.13 1.84
C ALA A 369 -20.23 -66.55 1.96
N PRO A 370 -20.04 -67.49 0.99
CA PRO A 370 -20.54 -68.86 1.15
C PRO A 370 -19.83 -69.63 2.28
N HIS A 371 -18.53 -69.36 2.50
CA HIS A 371 -17.70 -70.08 3.46
C HIS A 371 -17.84 -69.56 4.91
N VAL A 372 -18.33 -68.33 5.08
CA VAL A 372 -18.38 -67.64 6.39
C VAL A 372 -19.80 -67.21 6.76
N ALA A 373 -20.81 -67.72 6.04
CA ALA A 373 -22.23 -67.35 6.17
C ALA A 373 -22.77 -67.43 7.61
N GLU A 374 -22.29 -68.38 8.41
CA GLU A 374 -22.74 -68.62 9.79
C GLU A 374 -22.10 -67.70 10.84
N PHE A 375 -20.97 -67.05 10.52
CA PHE A 375 -20.18 -66.23 11.44
C PHE A 375 -20.18 -64.72 11.09
N LEU A 376 -21.03 -64.31 10.14
CA LEU A 376 -21.09 -62.92 9.68
C LEU A 376 -21.83 -62.01 10.70
N PRO A 377 -21.20 -60.91 11.18
CA PRO A 377 -21.86 -59.97 12.08
C PRO A 377 -23.02 -59.23 11.39
N LYS A 378 -24.06 -58.92 12.17
CA LYS A 378 -25.25 -58.20 11.69
C LYS A 378 -24.84 -56.83 11.14
N GLY A 379 -25.16 -56.56 9.87
CA GLY A 379 -24.88 -55.28 9.19
C GLY A 379 -23.82 -55.34 8.09
N THR A 380 -23.19 -56.50 7.86
CA THR A 380 -22.14 -56.65 6.83
C THR A 380 -22.69 -56.53 5.39
N LEU A 381 -23.95 -56.92 5.16
CA LEU A 381 -24.64 -56.77 3.88
C LEU A 381 -25.46 -55.47 3.86
N ARG A 382 -25.19 -54.60 2.88
CA ARG A 382 -25.80 -53.26 2.72
C ARG A 382 -27.11 -53.30 1.94
N THR A 383 -27.21 -54.14 0.92
CA THR A 383 -28.34 -54.18 -0.03
C THR A 383 -29.03 -55.53 -0.04
N GLN A 384 -30.32 -55.56 -0.44
CA GLN A 384 -31.09 -56.81 -0.50
C GLN A 384 -30.52 -57.81 -1.53
N ASP A 385 -29.92 -57.31 -2.60
CA ASP A 385 -29.26 -58.13 -3.64
C ASP A 385 -28.01 -58.86 -3.13
N GLU A 386 -27.27 -58.29 -2.15
CA GLU A 386 -26.09 -58.92 -1.57
C GLU A 386 -26.45 -60.16 -0.71
N ARG A 387 -27.72 -60.33 -0.31
CA ARG A 387 -28.19 -61.51 0.43
C ARG A 387 -28.28 -62.78 -0.42
N VAL A 388 -28.22 -62.64 -1.76
CA VAL A 388 -28.23 -63.78 -2.68
C VAL A 388 -26.93 -64.60 -2.56
N TYR A 389 -25.82 -63.96 -2.19
CA TYR A 389 -24.51 -64.62 -2.01
C TYR A 389 -24.40 -65.52 -0.76
N LEU A 390 -25.40 -65.48 0.14
CA LEU A 390 -25.49 -66.37 1.30
C LEU A 390 -26.28 -67.66 1.02
N ARG A 391 -26.91 -67.80 -0.16
CA ARG A 391 -27.88 -68.87 -0.48
C ARG A 391 -27.35 -69.93 -1.46
N ARG A 392 -26.04 -70.10 -1.59
CA ARG A 392 -25.46 -71.17 -2.42
C ARG A 392 -24.58 -72.09 -1.62
#